data_AF-A0A7X8YD70-F1
#
_entry.id   AF-A0A7X8YD70-F1
#
_cell.length_a   1.000
_cell.length_b   1.000
_cell.length_c   1.000
_cell.angle_alpha   90.00
_cell.angle_beta   90.00
_cell.angle_gamma   90.00
#
_symmetry.space_group_name_H-M   'P 1'
#
loop_
_entity.id
_entity.type
_entity.pdbx_description
1 polymer ?
#
loop_
_entity_poly.entity_id
_entity_poly.type
_entity_poly.pdbx_seq_one_letter_code
_entity_poly.pdbx_strand_id
1 'polypeptide(L)'
;MAGKQVRLFLVDGTAGGLMTAEIMNWTGHLLMGKRAELSRIKRRPEARRTGVYILLGEHPKTGGKLAYIGQSDDVAKRLANHDAKKDFWTDVAIITSKDTNLTSAHVRFIESQLIQLAQTIGRIPLENGNSPSGGADLPEADESDMNYFIEQVKIVLPVLGVDIFRGRTTQGPRTSESALRPIEVVPDSPVFHLDRPKLGVQAKAQVIDGEFTMLRGSRIRSTMRQQREKLSPSTQSAFDLRQATLKQLNEDGSLSPAGELGELTRDVVFTSPSAAGATALGQASLNGRTDWTSSDGKTFDHWENPPDSDPLSTVR
;
A
#
# COMPACT_ATOMS: atom_id res chain seq x y z
N MET A 1 4.04 -20.51 -11.04
CA MET A 1 5.22 -20.09 -10.24
C MET A 1 5.54 -21.19 -9.25
N ALA A 2 6.82 -21.50 -9.03
CA ALA A 2 7.23 -22.40 -7.96
C ALA A 2 7.03 -21.73 -6.59
N GLY A 3 6.66 -22.51 -5.57
CA GLY A 3 6.50 -21.98 -4.21
C GLY A 3 7.82 -21.45 -3.65
N LYS A 4 7.75 -20.41 -2.83
CA LYS A 4 8.90 -19.86 -2.10
C LYS A 4 8.70 -20.07 -0.61
N GLN A 5 9.74 -20.53 0.07
CA GLN A 5 9.74 -20.65 1.53
C GLN A 5 10.33 -19.38 2.14
N VAL A 6 9.47 -18.61 2.81
CA VAL A 6 9.88 -17.46 3.63
C VAL A 6 10.09 -17.94 5.06
N ARG A 7 11.30 -17.71 5.61
CA ARG A 7 11.62 -17.99 7.01
C ARG A 7 11.52 -16.73 7.82
N LEU A 8 10.50 -16.65 8.67
CA LEU A 8 10.32 -15.57 9.64
C LEU A 8 10.93 -15.97 10.98
N PHE A 9 11.67 -15.07 11.60
CA PHE A 9 12.20 -15.24 12.95
C PHE A 9 11.78 -14.05 13.82
N LEU A 10 10.95 -14.33 14.82
CA LEU A 10 10.52 -13.36 15.81
C LEU A 10 11.61 -13.28 16.89
N VAL A 11 12.42 -12.21 16.87
CA VAL A 11 13.57 -12.09 17.77
C VAL A 11 13.13 -12.08 19.23
N ASP A 12 11.96 -11.51 19.51
CA ASP A 12 11.40 -11.38 20.86
C ASP A 12 10.32 -12.44 21.16
N GLY A 13 10.07 -13.36 20.22
CA GLY A 13 8.98 -14.34 20.33
C GLY A 13 7.56 -13.76 20.22
N THR A 14 7.41 -12.45 19.98
CA THR A 14 6.12 -11.77 19.84
C THR A 14 5.94 -11.19 18.44
N ALA A 15 4.71 -11.25 17.94
CA ALA A 15 4.34 -10.58 16.70
C ALA A 15 4.37 -9.05 16.89
N GLY A 16 4.95 -8.33 15.93
CA GLY A 16 5.07 -6.87 15.98
C GLY A 16 6.20 -6.32 16.86
N GLY A 17 7.06 -7.19 17.40
CA GLY A 17 8.38 -6.81 17.90
C GLY A 17 9.43 -6.85 16.78
N LEU A 18 10.70 -6.97 17.16
CA LEU A 18 11.78 -7.11 16.20
C LEU A 18 11.69 -8.46 15.48
N MET A 19 11.69 -8.46 14.15
CA MET A 19 11.58 -9.67 13.35
C MET A 19 12.52 -9.65 12.15
N THR A 20 13.03 -10.82 11.77
CA THR A 20 13.81 -10.98 10.55
C THR A 20 13.12 -11.92 9.58
N ALA A 21 13.30 -11.69 8.28
CA ALA A 21 12.81 -12.57 7.25
C ALA A 21 13.82 -12.78 6.12
N GLU A 22 13.81 -13.98 5.57
CA GLU A 22 14.62 -14.36 4.40
C GLU A 22 13.86 -15.39 3.56
N ILE A 23 14.27 -15.52 2.29
CA ILE A 23 13.81 -16.61 1.41
C ILE A 23 14.92 -17.66 1.36
N MET A 24 14.55 -18.94 1.43
CA MET A 24 15.51 -20.04 1.28
C MET A 24 16.28 -19.92 -0.04
N ASN A 25 17.60 -20.07 0.01
CA ASN A 25 18.54 -19.92 -1.12
C ASN A 25 18.65 -18.50 -1.71
N TRP A 26 18.11 -17.47 -1.05
CA TRP A 26 18.34 -16.06 -1.39
C TRP A 26 19.27 -15.41 -0.35
N THR A 27 20.15 -14.53 -0.82
CA THR A 27 21.14 -13.84 0.03
C THR A 27 20.56 -12.65 0.77
N GLY A 28 19.43 -12.11 0.33
CA GLY A 28 18.77 -11.00 1.00
C GLY A 28 18.28 -11.34 2.42
N HIS A 29 18.29 -10.31 3.25
CA HIS A 29 17.89 -10.36 4.65
C HIS A 29 17.08 -9.12 4.98
N LEU A 30 15.90 -9.32 5.57
CA LEU A 30 15.06 -8.25 6.04
C LEU A 30 15.05 -8.23 7.57
N LEU A 31 15.14 -7.03 8.14
CA LEU A 31 14.95 -6.76 9.56
C LEU A 31 13.86 -5.71 9.70
N MET A 32 12.76 -6.08 10.35
CA MET A 32 11.66 -5.18 10.67
C MET A 32 11.69 -4.86 12.17
N GLY A 33 11.43 -3.61 12.51
CA GLY A 33 11.29 -3.20 13.90
C GLY A 33 10.65 -1.83 14.06
N LYS A 34 10.44 -1.44 15.31
CA LYS A 34 9.82 -0.16 15.68
C LYS A 34 10.88 0.90 15.99
N ARG A 35 10.54 2.17 15.79
CA ARG A 35 11.36 3.33 16.19
C ARG A 35 11.73 3.29 17.67
N ALA A 36 10.77 2.91 18.53
CA ALA A 36 10.99 2.76 19.97
C ALA A 36 12.13 1.77 20.30
N GLU A 37 12.45 0.85 19.38
CA GLU A 37 13.48 -0.16 19.53
C GLU A 37 14.78 0.18 18.79
N LEU A 38 14.93 1.41 18.30
CA LEU A 38 16.10 1.84 17.51
C LEU A 38 17.43 1.54 18.22
N SER A 39 17.48 1.69 19.54
CA SER A 39 18.68 1.35 20.33
C SER A 39 19.08 -0.12 20.18
N ARG A 40 18.12 -1.03 20.07
CA ARG A 40 18.33 -2.46 19.84
C ARG A 40 18.69 -2.73 18.38
N ILE A 41 17.98 -2.12 17.43
CA ILE A 41 18.23 -2.24 15.99
C ILE A 41 19.68 -1.87 15.65
N LYS A 42 20.19 -0.75 16.18
CA LYS A 42 21.57 -0.27 15.94
C LYS A 42 22.69 -1.20 16.44
N ARG A 43 22.36 -2.11 17.36
CA ARG A 43 23.32 -3.12 17.88
C ARG A 43 23.39 -4.37 17.01
N ARG A 44 22.47 -4.52 16.05
CA ARG A 44 22.41 -5.70 15.21
C ARG A 44 23.42 -5.62 14.07
N PRO A 45 24.22 -6.67 13.82
CA PRO A 45 25.20 -6.68 12.73
C PRO A 45 24.57 -6.38 11.36
N GLU A 46 23.40 -6.94 11.09
CA GLU A 46 22.65 -6.77 9.84
C GLU A 46 22.24 -5.33 9.59
N ALA A 47 21.97 -4.52 10.63
CA ALA A 47 21.61 -3.11 10.48
C ALA A 47 22.82 -2.20 10.19
N ARG A 48 24.05 -2.69 10.36
CA ARG A 48 25.28 -1.94 10.10
C ARG A 48 25.87 -2.20 8.71
N ARG A 49 25.17 -2.99 7.89
CA ARG A 49 25.59 -3.34 6.53
C ARG A 49 25.10 -2.30 5.52
N THR A 50 25.71 -2.32 4.34
CA THR A 50 25.21 -1.63 3.16
C THR A 50 23.84 -2.18 2.78
N GLY A 51 22.86 -1.29 2.65
CA GLY A 51 21.48 -1.69 2.40
C GLY A 51 20.54 -0.53 2.10
N VAL A 52 19.29 -0.91 1.88
CA VAL A 52 18.15 0.00 1.71
C VAL A 52 17.25 -0.14 2.93
N TYR A 53 16.56 0.93 3.32
CA TYR A 53 15.58 0.92 4.40
C TYR A 53 14.33 1.69 4.00
N ILE A 54 13.20 1.29 4.59
CA ILE A 54 11.88 1.88 4.39
C ILE A 54 11.38 2.31 5.76
N LEU A 55 11.20 3.61 5.97
CA LEU A 55 10.54 4.18 7.13
C LEU A 55 9.04 4.28 6.84
N LEU A 56 8.21 3.88 7.81
CA LEU A 56 6.76 3.87 7.73
C LEU A 56 6.20 4.59 8.95
N GLY A 57 5.11 5.34 8.75
CA GLY A 57 4.39 5.99 9.83
C GLY A 57 3.21 6.80 9.32
N GLU A 58 2.85 7.84 10.06
CA GLU A 58 1.71 8.72 9.75
C GLU A 58 2.18 10.14 9.49
N HIS A 59 1.57 10.80 8.52
CA HIS A 59 1.86 12.19 8.20
C HIS A 59 1.38 13.12 9.35
N PRO A 60 2.25 13.96 9.95
CA PRO A 60 1.93 14.69 11.17
C PRO A 60 0.71 15.61 11.12
N LYS A 61 0.34 16.09 9.92
CA LYS A 61 -0.81 17.01 9.74
C LYS A 61 -2.10 16.33 9.34
N THR A 62 -2.02 15.17 8.68
CA THR A 62 -3.20 14.53 8.05
C THR A 62 -3.55 13.20 8.71
N GLY A 63 -2.63 12.60 9.47
CA GLY A 63 -2.80 11.25 10.04
C GLY A 63 -2.82 10.13 9.00
N GLY A 64 -2.65 10.44 7.72
CA GLY A 64 -2.57 9.43 6.65
C GLY A 64 -1.22 8.71 6.65
N LYS A 65 -1.18 7.49 6.10
CA LYS A 65 0.09 6.74 5.96
C LYS A 65 1.12 7.56 5.18
N LEU A 66 2.38 7.50 5.60
CA LEU A 66 3.52 8.14 4.94
C LEU A 66 4.72 7.19 4.98
N ALA A 67 5.51 7.17 3.91
CA ALA A 67 6.72 6.38 3.83
C ALA A 67 7.94 7.18 3.34
N TYR A 68 9.12 6.70 3.68
CA TYR A 68 10.39 7.21 3.14
C TYR A 68 11.31 6.04 2.84
N ILE A 69 11.90 6.02 1.64
CA ILE A 69 12.85 4.99 1.22
C ILE A 69 14.25 5.62 1.18
N GLY A 70 15.24 4.98 1.77
CA GLY A 70 16.61 5.47 1.79
C GLY A 70 17.64 4.37 1.67
N GLN A 71 18.85 4.69 1.21
CA GLN A 71 20.00 3.78 1.26
C GLN A 71 21.13 4.29 2.17
N SER A 72 22.00 3.37 2.61
CA SER A 72 23.26 3.71 3.25
C SER A 72 24.24 2.53 3.26
N ASP A 73 25.54 2.83 3.31
CA ASP A 73 26.59 1.84 3.64
C ASP A 73 26.57 1.40 5.12
N ASP A 74 25.95 2.21 5.99
CA ASP A 74 25.71 1.89 7.41
C ASP A 74 24.31 2.37 7.79
N VAL A 75 23.33 1.48 7.60
CA VAL A 75 21.91 1.80 7.83
C VAL A 75 21.67 2.26 9.27
N ALA A 76 22.32 1.64 10.26
CA ALA A 76 22.19 1.99 11.68
C ALA A 76 22.62 3.43 11.98
N LYS A 77 23.72 3.91 11.38
CA LYS A 77 24.12 5.33 11.47
C LYS A 77 23.11 6.24 10.79
N ARG A 78 22.60 5.85 9.61
CA ARG A 78 21.62 6.65 8.87
C ARG A 78 20.28 6.76 9.62
N LEU A 79 19.81 5.68 10.23
CA LEU A 79 18.59 5.68 11.06
C LEU A 79 18.73 6.57 12.30
N ALA A 80 19.90 6.59 12.94
CA ALA A 80 20.16 7.52 14.06
C ALA A 80 20.04 8.99 13.63
N ASN A 81 20.47 9.33 12.42
CA ASN A 81 20.31 10.68 11.88
C ASN A 81 18.85 11.02 11.58
N HIS A 82 18.06 10.05 11.12
CA HIS A 82 16.63 10.25 10.88
C HIS A 82 15.81 10.34 12.16
N ASP A 83 16.15 9.58 13.19
CA ASP A 83 15.50 9.67 14.50
C ASP A 83 15.54 11.09 15.09
N ALA A 84 16.60 11.84 14.81
CA ALA A 84 16.77 13.23 15.23
C ALA A 84 16.12 14.26 14.28
N LYS A 85 15.74 13.88 13.05
CA LYS A 85 15.36 14.82 11.98
C LYS A 85 13.99 14.56 11.37
N LYS A 86 13.42 13.38 11.58
CA LYS A 86 12.15 12.94 10.99
C LYS A 86 11.29 12.32 12.07
N ASP A 87 10.20 13.00 12.40
CA ASP A 87 9.33 12.59 13.51
C ASP A 87 8.18 11.68 13.09
N PHE A 88 7.89 11.57 11.79
CA PHE A 88 6.68 10.89 11.31
C PHE A 88 6.71 9.37 11.46
N TRP A 89 7.90 8.76 11.46
CA TRP A 89 8.03 7.31 11.32
C TRP A 89 7.94 6.58 12.65
N THR A 90 7.27 5.44 12.63
CA THR A 90 7.02 4.54 13.76
C THR A 90 7.68 3.19 13.56
N ASP A 91 7.85 2.79 12.31
CA ASP A 91 8.26 1.46 11.89
C ASP A 91 9.35 1.56 10.82
N VAL A 92 10.24 0.57 10.78
CA VAL A 92 11.33 0.50 9.80
C VAL A 92 11.55 -0.93 9.31
N ALA A 93 11.61 -1.08 7.98
CA ALA A 93 12.09 -2.28 7.31
C ALA A 93 13.50 -2.01 6.76
N ILE A 94 14.48 -2.79 7.17
CA ILE A 94 15.87 -2.74 6.67
C ILE A 94 16.08 -3.94 5.76
N ILE A 95 16.64 -3.70 4.57
CA ILE A 95 16.91 -4.68 3.53
C ILE A 95 18.42 -4.68 3.28
N THR A 96 19.08 -5.77 3.66
CA THR A 96 20.52 -5.97 3.49
C THR A 96 20.80 -7.34 2.88
N SER A 97 22.07 -7.66 2.64
CA SER A 97 22.49 -9.01 2.25
C SER A 97 23.15 -9.74 3.42
N LYS A 98 23.05 -11.07 3.40
CA LYS A 98 23.79 -11.99 4.29
C LYS A 98 25.28 -12.00 3.97
N ASP A 99 25.62 -11.78 2.70
CA ASP A 99 26.98 -11.64 2.22
C ASP A 99 27.37 -10.15 2.09
N THR A 100 28.60 -9.90 1.63
CA THR A 100 29.17 -8.56 1.44
C THR A 100 29.08 -8.09 -0.02
N ASN A 101 28.17 -8.65 -0.83
CA ASN A 101 28.12 -8.38 -2.28
C ASN A 101 27.28 -7.14 -2.65
N LEU A 102 26.52 -6.57 -1.72
CA LEU A 102 25.83 -5.29 -1.96
C LEU A 102 26.79 -4.12 -1.81
N THR A 103 27.12 -3.47 -2.93
CA THR A 103 27.93 -2.26 -3.00
C THR A 103 27.07 -1.00 -2.88
N SER A 104 27.69 0.16 -2.68
CA SER A 104 27.00 1.45 -2.69
C SER A 104 26.27 1.72 -4.02
N ALA A 105 26.81 1.23 -5.14
CA ALA A 105 26.17 1.33 -6.45
C ALA A 105 24.90 0.47 -6.51
N HIS A 106 24.98 -0.78 -6.02
CA HIS A 106 23.84 -1.69 -5.95
C HIS A 106 22.68 -1.10 -5.13
N VAL A 107 22.94 -0.57 -3.93
CA VAL A 107 21.86 -0.03 -3.08
C VAL A 107 21.29 1.29 -3.59
N ARG A 108 22.07 2.10 -4.31
CA ARG A 108 21.56 3.29 -5.02
C ARG A 108 20.64 2.89 -6.17
N PHE A 109 21.00 1.85 -6.93
CA PHE A 109 20.14 1.29 -7.96
C PHE A 109 18.83 0.77 -7.33
N ILE A 110 18.92 -0.10 -6.31
CA ILE A 110 17.74 -0.65 -5.61
C ILE A 110 16.85 0.46 -5.05
N GLU A 111 17.41 1.46 -4.36
CA GLU A 111 16.65 2.60 -3.83
C GLU A 111 15.88 3.33 -4.93
N SER A 112 16.55 3.65 -6.05
CA SER A 112 15.92 4.35 -7.16
C SER A 112 14.75 3.57 -7.76
N GLN A 113 14.93 2.27 -7.95
CA GLN A 113 13.90 1.37 -8.48
C GLN A 113 12.72 1.22 -7.52
N LEU A 114 12.97 1.08 -6.21
CA LEU A 114 11.91 0.99 -5.21
C LEU A 114 11.12 2.30 -5.08
N ILE A 115 11.77 3.46 -5.18
CA ILE A 115 11.08 4.76 -5.18
C ILE A 115 10.18 4.89 -6.41
N GLN A 116 10.69 4.60 -7.60
CA GLN A 116 9.89 4.62 -8.84
C GLN A 116 8.69 3.66 -8.75
N LEU A 117 8.91 2.46 -8.22
CA LEU A 117 7.85 1.47 -8.03
C LEU A 117 6.77 1.97 -7.07
N ALA A 118 7.15 2.49 -5.89
CA ALA A 118 6.20 3.03 -4.92
C ALA A 118 5.44 4.24 -5.46
N GLN A 119 6.09 5.14 -6.21
CA GLN A 119 5.43 6.26 -6.87
C GLN A 119 4.43 5.80 -7.95
N THR A 120 4.80 4.79 -8.74
CA THR A 120 3.96 4.23 -9.80
C THR A 120 2.71 3.52 -9.24
N ILE A 121 2.85 2.88 -8.08
CA ILE A 121 1.74 2.23 -7.38
C ILE A 121 0.90 3.27 -6.64
N GLY A 122 1.51 4.26 -5.98
CA GLY A 122 0.79 5.35 -5.31
C GLY A 122 -0.05 4.92 -4.10
N ARG A 123 0.24 3.75 -3.51
CA ARG A 123 -0.52 3.20 -2.36
C ARG A 123 -0.20 3.90 -1.05
N ILE A 124 1.06 4.26 -0.82
CA ILE A 124 1.50 5.08 0.32
C ILE A 124 2.28 6.28 -0.22
N PRO A 125 1.89 7.53 0.11
CA PRO A 125 2.66 8.71 -0.25
C PRO A 125 4.11 8.63 0.25
N LEU A 126 5.06 9.07 -0.58
CA LEU A 126 6.47 9.15 -0.22
C LEU A 126 6.85 10.57 0.21
N GLU A 127 7.60 10.70 1.30
CA GLU A 127 8.25 11.95 1.71
C GLU A 127 9.61 12.16 1.03
N ASN A 128 10.05 11.22 0.20
CA ASN A 128 11.15 11.43 -0.73
C ASN A 128 10.78 12.62 -1.61
N GLY A 129 11.38 13.80 -1.36
CA GLY A 129 11.18 15.01 -2.18
C GLY A 129 11.46 14.75 -3.67
N ASN A 130 11.24 15.74 -4.53
CA ASN A 130 11.30 15.57 -5.99
C ASN A 130 12.57 14.82 -6.47
N SER A 131 12.38 13.53 -6.76
CA SER A 131 13.24 12.54 -7.40
C SER A 131 14.69 12.40 -6.88
N PRO A 132 15.16 11.18 -6.53
CA PRO A 132 16.60 10.93 -6.48
C PRO A 132 17.19 11.16 -7.88
N SER A 133 18.14 12.08 -7.98
CA SER A 133 18.97 12.26 -9.16
C SER A 133 19.85 11.02 -9.37
N GLY A 134 19.41 10.10 -10.23
CA GLY A 134 20.23 9.01 -10.76
C GLY A 134 20.51 7.86 -9.78
N GLY A 135 19.80 6.74 -10.00
CA GLY A 135 20.34 5.43 -9.65
C GLY A 135 21.73 5.24 -10.25
N ALA A 136 22.53 4.32 -9.71
CA ALA A 136 23.82 4.01 -10.31
C ALA A 136 23.58 3.23 -11.62
N ASP A 137 24.28 3.59 -12.69
CA ASP A 137 24.36 2.75 -13.89
C ASP A 137 25.13 1.49 -13.54
N LEU A 138 24.48 0.33 -13.69
CA LEU A 138 25.06 -0.98 -13.42
C LEU A 138 25.34 -1.71 -14.75
N PRO A 139 26.37 -2.56 -14.82
CA PRO A 139 26.48 -3.54 -15.88
C PRO A 139 25.22 -4.42 -15.97
N GLU A 140 24.90 -4.91 -17.17
CA GLU A 140 23.69 -5.71 -17.43
C GLU A 140 23.52 -6.91 -16.47
N ALA A 141 24.63 -7.58 -16.13
CA ALA A 141 24.62 -8.70 -15.19
C ALA A 141 24.22 -8.27 -13.77
N ASP A 142 24.83 -7.20 -13.26
CA ASP A 142 24.53 -6.66 -11.93
C ASP A 142 23.09 -6.09 -11.88
N GLU A 143 22.65 -5.44 -12.97
CA GLU A 143 21.27 -4.95 -13.09
C GLU A 143 20.25 -6.09 -13.01
N SER A 144 20.50 -7.18 -13.73
CA SER A 144 19.67 -8.39 -13.70
C SER A 144 19.57 -8.99 -12.29
N ASP A 145 20.71 -9.11 -11.60
CA ASP A 145 20.77 -9.62 -10.23
C ASP A 145 20.05 -8.71 -9.24
N MET A 146 20.19 -7.38 -9.38
CA MET A 146 19.51 -6.41 -8.52
C MET A 146 18.00 -6.37 -8.79
N ASN A 147 17.58 -6.54 -10.03
CA ASN A 147 16.17 -6.69 -10.37
C ASN A 147 15.59 -7.97 -9.73
N TYR A 148 16.31 -9.10 -9.78
CA TYR A 148 15.90 -10.31 -9.07
C TYR A 148 15.83 -10.11 -7.55
N PHE A 149 16.80 -9.38 -6.98
CA PHE A 149 16.81 -9.02 -5.56
C PHE A 149 15.56 -8.22 -5.17
N ILE A 150 15.19 -7.22 -5.97
CA ILE A 150 13.96 -6.42 -5.76
C ILE A 150 12.70 -7.28 -5.85
N GLU A 151 12.62 -8.21 -6.80
CA GLU A 151 11.49 -9.15 -6.91
C GLU A 151 11.35 -10.01 -5.64
N GLN A 152 12.46 -10.42 -5.02
CA GLN A 152 12.41 -11.13 -3.74
C GLN A 152 11.94 -10.22 -2.60
N VAL A 153 12.44 -8.98 -2.53
CA VAL A 153 12.01 -7.99 -1.54
C VAL A 153 10.50 -7.74 -1.59
N LYS A 154 9.94 -7.63 -2.80
CA LYS A 154 8.49 -7.43 -3.01
C LYS A 154 7.64 -8.60 -2.48
N ILE A 155 8.19 -9.81 -2.43
CA ILE A 155 7.50 -11.00 -1.88
C ILE A 155 7.58 -11.03 -0.36
N VAL A 156 8.73 -10.64 0.24
CA VAL A 156 8.92 -10.73 1.69
C VAL A 156 8.25 -9.60 2.44
N LEU A 157 8.26 -8.37 1.91
CA LEU A 157 7.71 -7.20 2.62
C LEU A 157 6.23 -7.34 3.04
N PRO A 158 5.31 -7.86 2.19
CA PRO A 158 3.92 -8.13 2.59
C PRO A 158 3.80 -9.12 3.75
N VAL A 159 4.67 -10.14 3.81
CA VAL A 159 4.71 -11.10 4.92
C VAL A 159 5.07 -10.42 6.24
N LEU A 160 5.79 -9.31 6.17
CA LEU A 160 6.15 -8.44 7.30
C LEU A 160 5.13 -7.32 7.56
N GLY A 161 4.00 -7.29 6.83
CA GLY A 161 2.96 -6.27 6.95
C GLY A 161 3.27 -4.95 6.22
N VAL A 162 4.22 -4.96 5.29
CA VAL A 162 4.63 -3.78 4.51
C VAL A 162 4.13 -3.90 3.06
N ASP A 163 2.96 -3.33 2.79
CA ASP A 163 2.29 -3.43 1.48
C ASP A 163 2.54 -2.22 0.56
N ILE A 164 3.68 -1.55 0.68
CA ILE A 164 3.98 -0.34 -0.13
C ILE A 164 4.12 -0.62 -1.63
N PHE A 165 4.51 -1.85 -2.01
CA PHE A 165 4.75 -2.26 -3.40
C PHE A 165 3.68 -3.22 -3.95
N ARG A 166 2.54 -3.38 -3.26
CA ARG A 166 1.42 -4.18 -3.74
C ARG A 166 0.37 -3.27 -4.40
N GLY A 167 -0.16 -3.71 -5.53
CA GLY A 167 -1.27 -3.06 -6.21
C GLY A 167 -1.06 -2.92 -7.71
N ARG A 168 -2.10 -2.45 -8.38
CA ARG A 168 -2.06 -2.09 -9.80
C ARG A 168 -1.56 -0.66 -9.95
N THR A 169 -0.90 -0.37 -11.07
CA THR A 169 -0.43 0.99 -11.37
C THR A 169 -1.61 1.96 -11.35
N THR A 170 -1.45 3.05 -10.62
CA THR A 170 -2.44 4.13 -10.56
C THR A 170 -2.34 5.06 -11.78
N GLN A 171 -1.24 4.96 -12.54
CA GLN A 171 -1.06 5.61 -13.83
C GLN A 171 -1.59 4.69 -14.95
N GLY A 172 -2.22 5.26 -15.99
CA GLY A 172 -2.67 4.49 -17.16
C GLY A 172 -1.55 3.66 -17.81
N PRO A 173 -1.86 2.65 -18.64
CA PRO A 173 -0.84 1.79 -19.24
C PRO A 173 0.10 2.64 -20.09
N ARG A 174 1.33 2.86 -19.61
CA ARG A 174 2.44 3.29 -20.44
C ARG A 174 3.13 2.02 -20.92
N THR A 175 2.99 1.76 -22.21
CA THR A 175 3.82 0.80 -22.94
C THR A 175 5.27 1.22 -22.83
N SER A 176 6.00 0.66 -21.88
CA SER A 176 7.45 0.64 -21.85
C SER A 176 7.86 -0.70 -21.25
N GLU A 177 8.27 -1.63 -22.11
CA GLU A 177 8.94 -2.86 -21.73
C GLU A 177 10.36 -2.51 -21.27
N SER A 178 10.54 -2.22 -19.97
CA SER A 178 11.78 -2.52 -19.26
C SER A 178 11.60 -2.39 -17.75
N ALA A 179 12.11 -3.40 -17.04
CA ALA A 179 12.40 -3.55 -15.61
C ALA A 179 11.28 -3.27 -14.57
N LEU A 180 11.01 -4.31 -13.76
CA LEU A 180 10.18 -4.33 -12.53
C LEU A 180 8.69 -4.09 -12.72
N ARG A 181 7.94 -5.19 -12.85
CA ARG A 181 6.47 -5.15 -12.82
C ARG A 181 6.00 -5.15 -11.37
N PRO A 182 5.04 -4.32 -10.95
CA PRO A 182 4.36 -4.50 -9.67
C PRO A 182 3.93 -5.95 -9.47
N ILE A 183 3.83 -6.42 -8.22
CA ILE A 183 3.12 -7.69 -8.00
C ILE A 183 1.69 -7.43 -8.42
N GLU A 184 1.32 -7.96 -9.59
CA GLU A 184 -0.05 -7.90 -10.08
C GLU A 184 -0.93 -8.66 -9.09
N VAL A 185 -1.68 -7.90 -8.32
CA VAL A 185 -2.69 -8.47 -7.45
C VAL A 185 -3.82 -8.96 -8.35
N VAL A 186 -3.98 -10.29 -8.38
CA VAL A 186 -5.15 -10.91 -8.99
C VAL A 186 -6.35 -10.50 -8.13
N PRO A 187 -7.42 -9.95 -8.72
CA PRO A 187 -8.58 -9.57 -7.95
C PRO A 187 -9.27 -10.80 -7.37
N ASP A 188 -9.74 -10.69 -6.13
CA ASP A 188 -10.44 -11.78 -5.45
C ASP A 188 -11.91 -11.86 -5.91
N SER A 189 -12.45 -10.75 -6.44
CA SER A 189 -13.87 -10.61 -6.82
C SER A 189 -14.07 -10.20 -8.28
N PRO A 190 -15.29 -10.33 -8.83
CA PRO A 190 -15.69 -9.59 -10.03
C PRO A 190 -15.75 -8.08 -9.75
N VAL A 191 -15.91 -7.27 -10.80
CA VAL A 191 -16.12 -5.82 -10.68
C VAL A 191 -17.57 -5.54 -10.27
N PHE A 192 -17.73 -4.82 -9.17
CA PHE A 192 -19.00 -4.30 -8.68
C PHE A 192 -19.23 -2.86 -9.13
N HIS A 193 -20.49 -2.52 -9.32
CA HIS A 193 -20.97 -1.24 -9.80
C HIS A 193 -21.92 -0.63 -8.76
N LEU A 194 -21.77 0.68 -8.55
CA LEU A 194 -22.69 1.51 -7.79
C LEU A 194 -23.14 2.66 -8.69
N ASP A 195 -24.30 2.48 -9.32
CA ASP A 195 -24.88 3.46 -10.23
C ASP A 195 -26.04 4.20 -9.55
N ARG A 196 -25.99 5.53 -9.61
CA ARG A 196 -27.07 6.43 -9.19
C ARG A 196 -27.27 7.51 -10.26
N PRO A 197 -28.01 7.21 -11.35
CA PRO A 197 -28.17 8.12 -12.48
C PRO A 197 -28.68 9.52 -12.09
N LYS A 198 -29.64 9.60 -11.15
CA LYS A 198 -30.17 10.88 -10.63
C LYS A 198 -29.11 11.76 -9.96
N LEU A 199 -28.01 11.18 -9.51
CA LEU A 199 -26.91 11.86 -8.85
C LEU A 199 -25.68 11.99 -9.76
N GLY A 200 -25.72 11.41 -10.96
CA GLY A 200 -24.58 11.33 -11.88
C GLY A 200 -23.42 10.46 -11.40
N VAL A 201 -23.62 9.65 -10.35
CA VAL A 201 -22.59 8.76 -9.81
C VAL A 201 -22.58 7.44 -10.57
N GLN A 202 -21.38 7.04 -10.98
CA GLN A 202 -21.06 5.77 -11.63
C GLN A 202 -19.73 5.30 -11.06
N ALA A 203 -19.78 4.49 -10.01
CA ALA A 203 -18.58 3.99 -9.35
C ALA A 203 -18.38 2.50 -9.62
N LYS A 204 -17.12 2.10 -9.79
CA LYS A 204 -16.70 0.71 -9.95
C LYS A 204 -15.78 0.33 -8.81
N ALA A 205 -15.93 -0.87 -8.26
CA ALA A 205 -15.08 -1.35 -7.19
C ALA A 205 -14.84 -2.86 -7.30
N GLN A 206 -13.77 -3.33 -6.68
CA GLN A 206 -13.36 -4.73 -6.69
C GLN A 206 -12.64 -5.07 -5.38
N VAL A 207 -12.75 -6.31 -4.91
CA VAL A 207 -11.92 -6.82 -3.82
C VAL A 207 -10.57 -7.22 -4.40
N ILE A 208 -9.51 -6.60 -3.87
CA ILE A 208 -8.14 -6.79 -4.31
C ILE A 208 -7.31 -6.99 -3.04
N ASP A 209 -6.77 -8.19 -2.85
CA ASP A 209 -6.02 -8.58 -1.64
C ASP A 209 -6.87 -8.47 -0.36
N GLY A 210 -8.13 -8.88 -0.44
CA GLY A 210 -9.09 -8.76 0.67
C GLY A 210 -9.56 -7.33 0.97
N GLU A 211 -9.05 -6.32 0.26
CA GLU A 211 -9.43 -4.92 0.45
C GLU A 211 -10.43 -4.44 -0.60
N PHE A 212 -11.44 -3.68 -0.17
CA PHE A 212 -12.44 -3.12 -1.08
C PHE A 212 -11.89 -1.86 -1.77
N THR A 213 -11.56 -1.99 -3.05
CA THR A 213 -10.88 -0.96 -3.83
C THR A 213 -11.83 -0.35 -4.85
N MET A 214 -12.10 0.95 -4.76
CA MET A 214 -12.81 1.69 -5.81
C MET A 214 -11.84 2.04 -6.93
N LEU A 215 -12.22 1.71 -8.17
CA LEU A 215 -11.34 1.76 -9.32
C LEU A 215 -11.25 3.17 -9.91
N ARG A 216 -10.09 3.49 -10.49
CA ARG A 216 -9.88 4.69 -11.31
C ARG A 216 -10.94 4.82 -12.41
N GLY A 217 -11.26 6.06 -12.78
CA GLY A 217 -12.34 6.38 -13.71
C GLY A 217 -13.74 6.31 -13.07
N SER A 218 -13.86 5.93 -11.80
CA SER A 218 -15.12 6.03 -11.08
C SER A 218 -15.53 7.48 -10.91
N ARG A 219 -16.76 7.81 -11.28
CA ARG A 219 -17.35 9.14 -11.14
C ARG A 219 -18.14 9.20 -9.84
N ILE A 220 -17.66 10.00 -8.89
CA ILE A 220 -18.22 10.14 -7.54
C ILE A 220 -18.54 11.60 -7.20
N ARG A 221 -19.22 11.84 -6.08
CA ARG A 221 -19.43 13.21 -5.56
C ARG A 221 -18.12 13.83 -5.09
N SER A 222 -17.93 15.12 -5.37
CA SER A 222 -16.77 15.88 -4.89
C SER A 222 -16.94 16.38 -3.45
N THR A 223 -18.18 16.46 -2.95
CA THR A 223 -18.54 16.95 -1.62
C THR A 223 -19.70 16.16 -0.99
N MET A 224 -19.85 16.28 0.33
CA MET A 224 -21.00 15.74 1.05
C MET A 224 -22.30 16.47 0.65
N ARG A 225 -23.35 15.72 0.35
CA ARG A 225 -24.70 16.21 0.06
C ARG A 225 -25.52 16.51 1.31
N GLN A 226 -25.25 15.80 2.40
CA GLN A 226 -25.99 15.94 3.65
C GLN A 226 -25.45 17.11 4.46
N GLN A 227 -26.33 17.74 5.25
CA GLN A 227 -25.93 18.73 6.25
C GLN A 227 -25.69 18.02 7.56
N ARG A 228 -24.50 18.20 8.15
CA ARG A 228 -24.06 17.50 9.36
C ARG A 228 -25.04 17.66 10.52
N GLU A 229 -25.59 18.87 10.68
CA GLU A 229 -26.49 19.27 11.77
C GLU A 229 -27.84 18.55 11.69
N LYS A 230 -28.22 18.05 10.51
CA LYS A 230 -29.46 17.30 10.29
C LYS A 230 -29.30 15.79 10.52
N LEU A 231 -28.10 15.33 10.85
CA LEU A 231 -27.81 13.92 11.09
C LEU A 231 -27.86 13.57 12.58
N SER A 232 -28.26 12.33 12.88
CA SER A 232 -28.22 11.82 14.25
C SER A 232 -26.79 11.85 14.81
N PRO A 233 -26.60 12.01 16.14
CA PRO A 233 -25.27 11.99 16.75
C PRO A 233 -24.45 10.75 16.37
N SER A 234 -25.09 9.59 16.26
CA SER A 234 -24.46 8.33 15.83
C SER A 234 -23.95 8.33 14.38
N THR A 235 -24.50 9.20 13.52
CA THR A 235 -24.15 9.27 12.09
C THR A 235 -23.18 10.42 11.80
N GLN A 236 -23.04 11.39 12.71
CA GLN A 236 -22.13 12.53 12.54
C GLN A 236 -20.66 12.10 12.44
N SER A 237 -20.22 11.12 13.24
CA SER A 237 -18.84 10.62 13.14
C SER A 237 -18.54 9.97 11.79
N ALA A 238 -19.50 9.24 11.22
CA ALA A 238 -19.37 8.69 9.88
C ALA A 238 -19.33 9.81 8.83
N PHE A 239 -20.18 10.83 8.96
CA PHE A 239 -20.15 12.01 8.11
C PHE A 239 -18.78 12.69 8.10
N ASP A 240 -18.23 12.96 9.28
CA ASP A 240 -16.94 13.65 9.45
C ASP A 240 -15.80 12.86 8.77
N LEU A 241 -15.80 11.52 8.92
CA LEU A 241 -14.83 10.65 8.27
C LEU A 241 -14.94 10.67 6.73
N ARG A 242 -16.16 10.65 6.18
CA ARG A 242 -16.39 10.71 4.73
C ARG A 242 -16.02 12.08 4.16
N GLN A 243 -16.33 13.15 4.89
CA GLN A 243 -15.94 14.52 4.52
C GLN A 243 -14.42 14.67 4.49
N ALA A 244 -13.71 14.16 5.50
CA ALA A 244 -12.25 14.16 5.54
C ALA A 244 -11.64 13.36 4.37
N THR A 245 -12.24 12.20 4.05
CA THR A 245 -11.80 11.38 2.91
C THR A 245 -11.95 12.13 1.58
N LEU A 246 -13.13 12.73 1.32
CA LEU A 246 -13.35 13.52 0.09
C LEU A 246 -12.40 14.72 0.02
N LYS A 247 -12.18 15.42 1.15
CA LYS A 247 -11.23 16.52 1.21
C LYS A 247 -9.82 16.06 0.83
N GLN A 248 -9.34 14.97 1.41
CA GLN A 248 -8.03 14.40 1.10
C GLN A 248 -7.91 14.02 -0.38
N LEU A 249 -8.93 13.37 -0.95
CA LEU A 249 -8.92 12.98 -2.37
C LEU A 249 -8.91 14.18 -3.33
N ASN A 250 -9.51 15.30 -2.95
CA ASN A 250 -9.42 16.54 -3.73
C ASN A 250 -8.03 17.20 -3.57
N GLU A 251 -7.50 17.25 -2.35
CA GLU A 251 -6.20 17.89 -2.04
C GLU A 251 -5.01 17.14 -2.65
N ASP A 252 -5.06 15.81 -2.70
CA ASP A 252 -3.99 14.98 -3.25
C ASP A 252 -4.15 14.72 -4.77
N GLY A 253 -5.18 15.27 -5.41
CA GLY A 253 -5.47 15.12 -6.85
C GLY A 253 -6.00 13.74 -7.25
N SER A 254 -6.34 12.88 -6.28
CA SER A 254 -6.95 11.56 -6.54
C SER A 254 -8.36 11.67 -7.09
N LEU A 255 -9.02 12.82 -6.90
CA LEU A 255 -10.32 13.14 -7.46
C LEU A 255 -10.17 14.39 -8.34
N SER A 256 -10.26 14.19 -9.66
CA SER A 256 -10.27 15.31 -10.61
C SER A 256 -11.63 16.01 -10.56
N PRO A 257 -11.68 17.32 -10.27
CA PRO A 257 -12.95 18.03 -10.09
C PRO A 257 -13.72 18.16 -11.39
N ALA A 258 -15.02 17.89 -11.33
CA ALA A 258 -16.01 18.04 -12.41
C ALA A 258 -17.32 18.61 -11.85
N GLY A 259 -17.24 19.80 -11.24
CA GLY A 259 -18.38 20.44 -10.56
C GLY A 259 -18.74 19.76 -9.24
N GLU A 260 -20.01 19.36 -9.07
CA GLU A 260 -20.46 18.57 -7.90
C GLU A 260 -20.00 17.11 -7.91
N LEU A 261 -19.40 16.68 -9.03
CA LEU A 261 -18.82 15.38 -9.23
C LEU A 261 -17.30 15.51 -9.36
N GLY A 262 -16.62 14.37 -9.31
CA GLY A 262 -15.24 14.23 -9.71
C GLY A 262 -14.99 12.83 -10.24
N GLU A 263 -13.91 12.67 -10.98
CA GLU A 263 -13.47 11.38 -11.51
C GLU A 263 -12.20 10.94 -10.76
N LEU A 264 -12.20 9.70 -10.26
CA LEU A 264 -11.03 9.15 -9.60
C LEU A 264 -9.88 8.99 -10.60
N THR A 265 -8.75 9.64 -10.33
CA THR A 265 -7.55 9.56 -11.16
C THR A 265 -6.72 8.32 -10.84
N ARG A 266 -7.01 7.64 -9.72
CA ARG A 266 -6.36 6.42 -9.27
C ARG A 266 -7.33 5.49 -8.53
N ASP A 267 -6.90 4.25 -8.32
CA ASP A 267 -7.59 3.32 -7.44
C ASP A 267 -7.52 3.83 -5.97
N VAL A 268 -8.61 3.68 -5.22
CA VAL A 268 -8.74 4.14 -3.83
C VAL A 268 -9.28 3.01 -2.97
N VAL A 269 -8.50 2.63 -1.96
CA VAL A 269 -8.85 1.57 -1.01
C VAL A 269 -9.75 2.11 0.09
N PHE A 270 -10.78 1.34 0.45
CA PHE A 270 -11.70 1.63 1.54
C PHE A 270 -11.74 0.49 2.56
N THR A 271 -12.00 0.84 3.81
CA THR A 271 -12.11 -0.13 4.92
C THR A 271 -13.35 -1.03 4.84
N SER A 272 -14.32 -0.70 3.98
CA SER A 272 -15.51 -1.52 3.74
C SER A 272 -16.24 -1.10 2.46
N PRO A 273 -17.08 -1.99 1.88
CA PRO A 273 -17.99 -1.65 0.79
C PRO A 273 -18.92 -0.48 1.13
N SER A 274 -19.39 -0.42 2.38
CA SER A 274 -20.25 0.66 2.87
C SER A 274 -19.53 1.99 2.93
N ALA A 275 -18.25 2.00 3.36
CA ALA A 275 -17.43 3.21 3.36
C ALA A 275 -17.20 3.73 1.94
N ALA A 276 -16.85 2.85 1.01
CA ALA A 276 -16.65 3.19 -0.40
C ALA A 276 -17.91 3.84 -0.99
N GLY A 277 -19.06 3.17 -0.86
CA GLY A 277 -20.28 3.66 -1.49
C GLY A 277 -20.88 4.90 -0.82
N ALA A 278 -20.73 5.06 0.50
CA ALA A 278 -21.13 6.28 1.21
C ALA A 278 -20.31 7.49 0.73
N THR A 279 -18.98 7.32 0.60
CA THR A 279 -18.09 8.34 0.01
C THR A 279 -18.50 8.63 -1.44
N ALA A 280 -18.76 7.61 -2.25
CA ALA A 280 -19.11 7.77 -3.65
C ALA A 280 -20.38 8.63 -3.85
N LEU A 281 -21.36 8.47 -2.99
CA LEU A 281 -22.63 9.20 -3.02
C LEU A 281 -22.63 10.51 -2.22
N GLY A 282 -21.52 10.85 -1.57
CA GLY A 282 -21.40 12.05 -0.73
C GLY A 282 -22.37 12.02 0.45
N GLN A 283 -22.50 10.89 1.13
CA GLN A 283 -23.41 10.72 2.28
C GLN A 283 -22.72 10.00 3.43
N ALA A 284 -23.30 10.10 4.63
CA ALA A 284 -22.70 9.54 5.84
C ALA A 284 -22.76 8.02 5.90
N SER A 285 -23.80 7.40 5.32
CA SER A 285 -24.02 5.95 5.38
C SER A 285 -24.60 5.39 4.08
N LEU A 286 -24.32 4.11 3.82
CA LEU A 286 -24.83 3.29 2.71
C LEU A 286 -24.80 1.83 3.17
N ASN A 287 -25.72 0.99 2.69
CA ASN A 287 -25.59 -0.45 2.84
C ASN A 287 -24.79 -1.03 1.67
N GLY A 288 -23.46 -1.00 1.79
CA GLY A 288 -22.57 -1.50 0.73
C GLY A 288 -22.73 -2.99 0.42
N ARG A 289 -23.29 -3.79 1.32
CA ARG A 289 -23.51 -5.23 1.05
C ARG A 289 -24.55 -5.44 -0.06
N THR A 290 -25.54 -4.56 -0.17
CA THR A 290 -26.66 -4.69 -1.11
C THR A 290 -26.58 -3.69 -2.26
N ASP A 291 -25.97 -2.52 -2.05
CA ASP A 291 -25.93 -1.45 -3.04
C ASP A 291 -24.87 -1.63 -4.14
N TRP A 292 -23.83 -2.41 -3.88
CA TRP A 292 -22.82 -2.78 -4.87
C TRP A 292 -23.26 -4.04 -5.62
N THR A 293 -23.34 -3.97 -6.95
CA THR A 293 -23.83 -5.08 -7.80
C THR A 293 -22.85 -5.46 -8.90
N SER A 294 -22.67 -6.75 -9.12
CA SER A 294 -21.85 -7.30 -10.19
C SER A 294 -22.57 -7.19 -11.55
N SER A 295 -21.84 -7.37 -12.66
CA SER A 295 -22.43 -7.37 -14.01
C SER A 295 -23.48 -8.47 -14.24
N ASP A 296 -23.45 -9.53 -13.43
CA ASP A 296 -24.46 -10.60 -13.43
C ASP A 296 -25.68 -10.29 -12.53
N GLY A 297 -25.74 -9.09 -11.96
CA GLY A 297 -26.84 -8.62 -11.11
C GLY A 297 -26.75 -9.07 -9.64
N LYS A 298 -25.74 -9.84 -9.24
CA LYS A 298 -25.57 -10.26 -7.84
C LYS A 298 -25.05 -9.12 -6.98
N THR A 299 -25.56 -9.02 -5.76
CA THR A 299 -25.05 -8.08 -4.74
C THR A 299 -23.69 -8.52 -4.21
N PHE A 300 -22.95 -7.59 -3.61
CA PHE A 300 -21.72 -7.92 -2.89
C PHE A 300 -21.96 -8.99 -1.81
N ASP A 301 -23.06 -8.88 -1.06
CA ASP A 301 -23.47 -9.83 -0.03
C ASP A 301 -23.59 -11.26 -0.55
N HIS A 302 -24.26 -11.42 -1.71
CA HIS A 302 -24.46 -12.72 -2.34
C HIS A 302 -23.14 -13.30 -2.87
N TRP A 303 -22.22 -12.45 -3.35
CA TRP A 303 -20.91 -12.93 -3.80
C TRP A 303 -20.04 -13.37 -2.61
N GLU A 304 -20.05 -12.61 -1.51
CA GLU A 304 -19.27 -12.91 -0.32
C GLU A 304 -19.82 -14.12 0.46
N ASN A 305 -21.16 -14.26 0.52
CA ASN A 305 -21.85 -15.37 1.16
C ASN A 305 -22.78 -16.06 0.14
N PRO A 306 -22.24 -16.89 -0.75
CA PRO A 306 -23.08 -17.64 -1.68
C PRO A 306 -23.98 -18.62 -0.90
N PRO A 307 -25.25 -18.79 -1.27
CA PRO A 307 -26.21 -19.60 -0.52
C PRO A 307 -25.82 -21.08 -0.33
N ASP A 308 -24.86 -21.60 -1.10
CA ASP A 308 -24.32 -22.97 -0.98
C ASP A 308 -23.07 -23.08 -0.09
N SER A 309 -22.64 -22.01 0.58
CA SER A 309 -21.55 -22.08 1.57
C SER A 309 -22.06 -22.63 2.91
N ASP A 310 -22.39 -23.92 2.96
CA ASP A 310 -22.68 -24.61 4.22
C ASP A 310 -21.38 -24.82 5.02
N PRO A 311 -21.22 -24.26 6.24
CA PRO A 311 -19.98 -24.35 7.02
C PRO A 311 -19.64 -25.76 7.55
N LEU A 312 -20.44 -26.80 7.25
CA LEU A 312 -20.35 -28.12 7.89
C LEU A 312 -20.01 -29.30 6.96
N SER A 313 -19.56 -29.07 5.72
CA SER A 313 -19.25 -30.18 4.79
C SER A 313 -17.83 -30.78 4.90
N THR A 314 -16.94 -30.25 5.76
CA THR A 314 -15.61 -30.84 6.02
C THR A 314 -15.54 -31.62 7.34
N VAL A 315 -16.36 -32.67 7.46
CA VAL A 315 -15.98 -33.88 8.22
C VAL A 315 -16.61 -35.08 7.51
N ARG A 316 -15.82 -35.78 6.68
CA ARG A 316 -15.85 -37.24 6.51
C ARG A 316 -14.51 -37.72 6.00
#